data_AF-A0A5A9N1J2-F1
#
_entry.id   AF-A0A5A9N1J2-F1
#
_cell.length_a   1.000
_cell.length_b   1.000
_cell.length_c   1.000
_cell.angle_alpha   90.00
_cell.angle_beta   90.00
_cell.angle_gamma   90.00
#
_symmetry.space_group_name_H-M   'P 1'
#
loop_
_entity.id
_entity.type
_entity.pdbx_description
1 polymer ?
#
loop_
_entity_poly.entity_id
_entity_poly.type
_entity_poly.pdbx_seq_one_letter_code
_entity_poly.pdbx_strand_id
1 'polypeptide(L)'
;MSQHYLSSANDLQSMEAITKLMQEGIWSLSDMCTSLFNAHVDPVTDMCSNFQQIKGHIVRADRCLKESERLLKGKLTGLDECMVRLKKEQKHVRQEKQEKSLTIETLHRRKTSAEESLNASNAAVKQAERNQEAAEYELEKSEELKTSGKLVAIAGAVITVVPVVGWLAGPPIFCDGINTIVKAEYAIVNAKNEVKEYMSQVWKHTQNIKDYRSRISKTQNEIERTNQTLSNVQSNIEWLQQRLVAIGEIQHNFRRAVYHVNILSGRVNVLESHTGGCIYWEPVIKIIQEVGNAVITIANNQLLNGQNVPALINTLSENIRGLKALCTTPDHPEYVGYY
;
A
#
# COMPACT_ATOMS: atom_id res chain seq x y z
N MET A 1 16.02 -9.57 9.11
CA MET A 1 15.11 -9.44 7.93
C MET A 1 15.40 -8.13 7.19
N SER A 2 16.63 -7.94 6.71
CA SER A 2 17.12 -6.62 6.27
C SER A 2 17.90 -6.67 4.94
N GLN A 3 17.72 -7.72 4.13
CA GLN A 3 18.61 -8.01 2.99
C GLN A 3 17.99 -7.88 1.59
N HIS A 4 16.77 -7.36 1.43
CA HIS A 4 16.11 -7.35 0.10
C HIS A 4 15.65 -5.99 -0.45
N TYR A 5 16.09 -4.86 0.09
CA TYR A 5 15.57 -3.54 -0.34
C TYR A 5 16.45 -2.76 -1.33
N LEU A 6 17.64 -3.28 -1.66
CA LEU A 6 18.49 -2.79 -2.75
C LEU A 6 18.62 -3.90 -3.81
N SER A 7 17.52 -4.17 -4.52
CA SER A 7 17.52 -5.12 -5.63
C SER A 7 17.98 -4.44 -6.91
N SER A 8 19.28 -4.17 -6.99
CA SER A 8 20.03 -4.32 -8.24
C SER A 8 21.52 -4.33 -7.93
N ALA A 9 22.28 -5.21 -8.60
CA ALA A 9 23.75 -5.15 -8.58
C ALA A 9 24.27 -3.75 -8.98
N ASN A 10 23.49 -3.01 -9.78
CA ASN A 10 23.77 -1.65 -10.21
C ASN A 10 23.70 -0.61 -9.06
N ASP A 11 22.84 -0.81 -8.05
CA ASP A 11 22.76 0.12 -6.93
C ASP A 11 23.91 -0.07 -5.94
N LEU A 12 24.38 -1.32 -5.76
CA LEU A 12 25.54 -1.62 -4.95
C LEU A 12 26.83 -1.08 -5.60
N GLN A 13 27.02 -1.32 -6.89
CA GLN A 13 28.14 -0.78 -7.67
C GLN A 13 28.13 0.76 -7.69
N SER A 14 26.96 1.37 -7.76
CA SER A 14 26.85 2.84 -7.74
C SER A 14 27.21 3.44 -6.38
N MET A 15 26.90 2.76 -5.28
CA MET A 15 27.29 3.21 -3.94
C MET A 15 28.78 3.04 -3.67
N GLU A 16 29.38 1.97 -4.19
CA GLU A 16 30.82 1.76 -4.17
C GLU A 16 31.54 2.88 -4.93
N ALA A 17 31.05 3.25 -6.12
CA ALA A 17 31.60 4.36 -6.90
C ALA A 17 31.54 5.70 -6.15
N ILE A 18 30.40 6.01 -5.52
CA ILE A 18 30.23 7.22 -4.69
C ILE A 18 31.23 7.23 -3.54
N THR A 19 31.34 6.11 -2.82
CA THR A 19 32.22 5.99 -1.65
C THR A 19 33.68 6.12 -2.05
N LYS A 20 34.07 5.52 -3.17
CA LYS A 20 35.42 5.60 -3.72
C LYS A 20 35.79 7.05 -4.08
N LEU A 21 34.92 7.76 -4.81
CA LEU A 21 35.15 9.16 -5.16
C LEU A 21 35.30 10.03 -3.91
N MET A 22 34.46 9.83 -2.91
CA MET A 22 34.55 10.54 -1.64
C MET A 22 35.89 10.26 -0.92
N GLN A 23 36.32 8.99 -0.87
CA GLN A 23 37.60 8.60 -0.28
C GLN A 23 38.78 9.22 -1.02
N GLU A 24 38.75 9.24 -2.36
CA GLU A 24 39.78 9.90 -3.17
C GLU A 24 39.83 11.42 -2.89
N GLY A 25 38.68 12.06 -2.67
CA GLY A 25 38.61 13.46 -2.26
C GLY A 25 39.27 13.70 -0.90
N ILE A 26 38.93 12.89 0.11
CA ILE A 26 39.51 12.96 1.46
C ILE A 26 41.02 12.69 1.43
N TRP A 27 41.45 11.69 0.65
CA TRP A 27 42.87 11.39 0.48
C TRP A 27 43.63 12.58 -0.10
N SER A 28 43.09 13.19 -1.15
CA SER A 28 43.70 14.37 -1.77
C SER A 28 43.81 15.55 -0.78
N LEU A 29 42.84 15.73 0.12
CA LEU A 29 42.94 16.71 1.20
C LEU A 29 44.07 16.37 2.21
N SER A 30 44.29 15.09 2.47
CA SER A 30 45.40 14.63 3.33
C SER A 30 46.76 14.92 2.69
N ASP A 31 46.92 14.59 1.40
CA ASP A 31 48.16 14.86 0.65
C ASP A 31 48.44 16.36 0.53
N MET A 32 47.40 17.18 0.38
CA MET A 32 47.50 18.63 0.44
C MET A 32 48.07 19.10 1.79
N CYS A 33 47.58 18.58 2.91
CA CYS A 33 48.09 18.93 4.23
C CYS A 33 49.57 18.56 4.38
N THR A 34 49.97 17.38 3.87
CA THR A 34 51.38 16.96 3.83
C THR A 34 52.23 17.90 2.96
N SER A 35 51.70 18.33 1.82
CA SER A 35 52.39 19.24 0.90
C SER A 35 52.56 20.64 1.49
N LEU A 36 51.56 21.12 2.23
CA LEU A 36 51.61 22.35 3.02
C LEU A 36 52.64 22.25 4.15
N PHE A 37 52.68 21.13 4.86
CA PHE A 37 53.63 20.91 5.95
C PHE A 37 55.09 20.96 5.47
N ASN A 38 55.36 20.48 4.26
CA ASN A 38 56.68 20.47 3.65
C ASN A 38 56.97 21.70 2.76
N ALA A 39 56.06 22.67 2.73
CA ALA A 39 56.22 23.86 1.89
C ALA A 39 57.36 24.74 2.44
N HIS A 40 58.22 25.20 1.53
CA HIS A 40 59.23 26.21 1.82
C HIS A 40 58.94 27.43 0.98
N VAL A 41 59.09 28.62 1.55
CA VAL A 41 59.00 29.86 0.78
C VAL A 41 60.40 30.24 0.30
N ASP A 42 60.53 30.42 -1.01
CA ASP A 42 61.76 30.89 -1.61
C ASP A 42 62.02 32.35 -1.19
N PRO A 43 63.15 32.66 -0.53
CA PRO A 43 63.39 33.97 0.06
C PRO A 43 63.65 35.08 -0.98
N VAL A 44 63.83 34.73 -2.25
CA VAL A 44 64.12 35.67 -3.34
C VAL A 44 62.87 35.95 -4.18
N THR A 45 62.06 34.93 -4.41
CA THR A 45 60.87 35.00 -5.27
C THR A 45 59.57 35.14 -4.50
N ASP A 46 59.58 34.96 -3.18
CA ASP A 46 58.38 35.01 -2.32
C ASP A 46 57.37 33.90 -2.65
N MET A 47 57.81 32.87 -3.37
CA MET A 47 56.95 31.81 -3.89
C MET A 47 57.08 30.52 -3.09
N CYS A 48 55.94 29.89 -2.81
CA CYS A 48 55.89 28.57 -2.19
C CYS A 48 56.37 27.48 -3.17
N SER A 49 57.40 26.74 -2.78
CA SER A 49 58.05 25.68 -3.59
C SER A 49 57.09 24.59 -4.06
N ASN A 50 56.07 24.27 -3.25
CA ASN A 50 55.09 23.22 -3.53
C ASN A 50 53.72 23.75 -3.98
N PHE A 51 53.63 25.03 -4.38
CA PHE A 51 52.34 25.69 -4.68
C PHE A 51 51.49 24.89 -5.70
N GLN A 52 52.11 24.44 -6.80
CA GLN A 52 51.39 23.69 -7.84
C GLN A 52 50.89 22.33 -7.35
N GLN A 53 51.65 21.66 -6.46
CA GLN A 53 51.23 20.39 -5.87
C GLN A 53 50.02 20.60 -4.95
N ILE A 54 50.10 21.59 -4.05
CA ILE A 54 49.00 21.95 -3.13
C ILE A 54 47.73 22.27 -3.93
N LYS A 55 47.84 23.12 -4.95
CA LYS A 55 46.73 23.47 -5.84
C LYS A 55 46.17 22.25 -6.56
N GLY A 56 47.04 21.38 -7.07
CA GLY A 56 46.64 20.12 -7.72
C GLY A 56 45.82 19.22 -6.80
N HIS A 57 46.21 19.10 -5.52
CA HIS A 57 45.47 18.33 -4.52
C HIS A 57 44.11 18.94 -4.18
N ILE A 58 44.01 20.28 -4.08
CA ILE A 58 42.73 20.97 -3.80
C ILE A 58 41.75 20.79 -4.96
N VAL A 59 42.20 21.04 -6.20
CA VAL A 59 41.37 20.88 -7.41
C VAL A 59 40.90 19.43 -7.57
N ARG A 60 41.76 18.46 -7.26
CA ARG A 60 41.38 17.04 -7.28
C ARG A 60 40.33 16.73 -6.21
N ALA A 61 40.50 17.24 -4.99
CA ALA A 61 39.53 17.06 -3.91
C ALA A 61 38.16 17.65 -4.28
N ASP A 62 38.13 18.89 -4.77
CA ASP A 62 36.91 19.57 -5.22
C ASP A 62 36.17 18.75 -6.28
N ARG A 63 36.89 18.31 -7.33
CA ARG A 63 36.31 17.50 -8.41
C ARG A 63 35.69 16.20 -7.90
N CYS A 64 36.43 15.45 -7.08
CA CYS A 64 35.97 14.18 -6.52
C CYS A 64 34.72 14.36 -5.64
N LEU A 65 34.68 15.41 -4.82
CA LEU A 65 33.57 15.69 -3.92
C LEU A 65 32.33 16.16 -4.68
N LYS A 66 32.47 17.09 -5.64
CA LYS A 66 31.35 17.52 -6.51
C LYS A 66 30.75 16.35 -7.29
N GLU A 67 31.58 15.46 -7.80
CA GLU A 67 31.10 14.27 -8.52
C GLU A 67 30.37 13.29 -7.59
N SER A 68 30.90 13.04 -6.39
CA SER A 68 30.21 12.21 -5.40
C SER A 68 28.86 12.82 -4.97
N GLU A 69 28.79 14.14 -4.80
CA GLU A 69 27.55 14.87 -4.51
C GLU A 69 26.53 14.73 -5.63
N ARG A 70 26.96 14.89 -6.89
CA ARG A 70 26.11 14.75 -8.08
C ARG A 70 25.49 13.35 -8.16
N LEU A 71 26.30 12.31 -7.95
CA LEU A 71 25.84 10.93 -7.96
C LEU A 71 24.87 10.63 -6.81
N LEU A 72 25.16 11.12 -5.60
CA LEU A 72 24.25 11.00 -4.45
C LEU A 72 22.91 11.69 -4.70
N LYS A 73 22.90 12.90 -5.28
CA LYS A 73 21.67 13.63 -5.66
C LYS A 73 20.87 12.87 -6.72
N GLY A 74 21.55 12.28 -7.71
CA GLY A 74 20.91 11.43 -8.72
C GLY A 74 20.19 10.23 -8.09
N LYS A 75 20.85 9.53 -7.17
CA LYS A 75 20.25 8.41 -6.44
C LYS A 75 19.11 8.84 -5.51
N LEU A 76 19.27 9.95 -4.80
CA LEU A 76 18.21 10.52 -3.97
C LEU A 76 16.95 10.85 -4.79
N THR A 77 17.12 11.42 -5.99
CA THR A 77 16.01 11.70 -6.91
C THR A 77 15.26 10.43 -7.29
N GLY A 78 15.97 9.35 -7.63
CA GLY A 78 15.35 8.05 -7.91
C GLY A 78 14.58 7.47 -6.72
N LEU A 79 15.07 7.67 -5.49
CA LEU A 79 14.36 7.28 -4.27
C LEU A 79 13.12 8.14 -4.02
N ASP A 80 13.19 9.46 -4.26
CA ASP A 80 12.04 10.36 -4.19
C ASP A 80 10.93 9.93 -5.16
N GLU A 81 11.28 9.64 -6.42
CA GLU A 81 10.34 9.12 -7.41
C GLU A 81 9.74 7.78 -6.98
N CYS A 82 10.55 6.86 -6.46
CA CYS A 82 10.10 5.57 -5.97
C CYS A 82 9.07 5.74 -4.83
N MET A 83 9.34 6.64 -3.88
CA MET A 83 8.44 6.91 -2.78
C MET A 83 7.11 7.52 -3.25
N VAL A 84 7.14 8.41 -4.25
CA VAL A 84 5.92 8.95 -4.87
C VAL A 84 5.10 7.85 -5.53
N ARG A 85 5.74 6.96 -6.30
CA ARG A 85 5.05 5.82 -6.94
C ARG A 85 4.40 4.90 -5.90
N LEU A 86 5.12 4.53 -4.86
CA LEU A 86 4.61 3.65 -3.80
C LEU A 86 3.46 4.29 -3.01
N LYS A 87 3.52 5.60 -2.74
CA LYS A 87 2.39 6.31 -2.10
C LYS A 87 1.15 6.32 -3.00
N LYS A 88 1.33 6.50 -4.32
CA LYS A 88 0.23 6.42 -5.29
C LYS A 88 -0.37 5.01 -5.32
N GLU A 89 0.46 3.98 -5.35
CA GLU A 89 0.03 2.58 -5.31
C GLU A 89 -0.70 2.26 -4.00
N GLN A 90 -0.16 2.69 -2.85
CA GLN A 90 -0.83 2.53 -1.56
C GLN A 90 -2.22 3.18 -1.54
N LYS A 91 -2.37 4.37 -2.11
CA LYS A 91 -3.68 5.04 -2.24
C LYS A 91 -4.63 4.20 -3.08
N HIS A 92 -4.18 3.72 -4.24
CA HIS A 92 -4.99 2.88 -5.12
C HIS A 92 -5.46 1.60 -4.43
N VAL A 93 -4.54 0.84 -3.81
CA VAL A 93 -4.86 -0.42 -3.12
C VAL A 93 -5.81 -0.18 -1.93
N ARG A 94 -5.69 0.95 -1.23
CA ARG A 94 -6.65 1.34 -0.17
C ARG A 94 -8.04 1.66 -0.71
N GLN A 95 -8.14 2.27 -1.89
CA GLN A 95 -9.43 2.49 -2.57
C GLN A 95 -10.06 1.16 -2.97
N GLU A 96 -9.27 0.27 -3.59
CA GLU A 96 -9.72 -1.09 -3.93
C GLU A 96 -10.24 -1.85 -2.71
N LYS A 97 -9.57 -1.73 -1.55
CA LYS A 97 -10.04 -2.31 -0.28
C LYS A 97 -11.44 -1.79 0.10
N GLN A 98 -11.67 -0.47 -0.01
CA GLN A 98 -12.96 0.13 0.33
C GLN A 98 -14.07 -0.35 -0.62
N GLU A 99 -13.80 -0.38 -1.92
CA GLU A 99 -14.74 -0.86 -2.94
C GLU A 99 -15.14 -2.32 -2.71
N LYS A 100 -14.16 -3.18 -2.40
CA LYS A 100 -14.42 -4.59 -2.09
C LYS A 100 -15.20 -4.76 -0.79
N SER A 101 -14.93 -3.95 0.23
CA SER A 101 -15.70 -3.97 1.48
C SER A 101 -17.17 -3.63 1.24
N LEU A 102 -17.45 -2.57 0.46
CA LEU A 102 -18.81 -2.18 0.08
C LEU A 102 -19.51 -3.25 -0.77
N THR A 103 -18.74 -3.93 -1.63
CA THR A 103 -19.25 -5.05 -2.43
C THR A 103 -19.69 -6.21 -1.52
N ILE A 104 -18.89 -6.58 -0.52
CA ILE A 104 -19.23 -7.62 0.46
C ILE A 104 -20.50 -7.25 1.24
N GLU A 105 -20.61 -6.01 1.73
CA GLU A 105 -21.81 -5.53 2.42
C GLU A 105 -23.07 -5.62 1.53
N THR A 106 -22.93 -5.25 0.25
CA THR A 106 -24.02 -5.35 -0.72
C THR A 106 -24.43 -6.79 -0.99
N LEU A 107 -23.46 -7.70 -1.12
CA LEU A 107 -23.71 -9.13 -1.29
C LEU A 107 -24.39 -9.74 -0.06
N HIS A 108 -23.98 -9.37 1.15
CA HIS A 108 -24.66 -9.77 2.39
C HIS A 108 -26.13 -9.33 2.39
N ARG A 109 -26.41 -8.06 2.06
CA ARG A 109 -27.78 -7.55 1.98
C ARG A 109 -28.62 -8.33 0.96
N ARG A 110 -28.05 -8.63 -0.21
CA ARG A 110 -28.72 -9.46 -1.24
C ARG A 110 -29.00 -10.88 -0.76
N LYS A 111 -28.05 -11.48 -0.04
CA LYS A 111 -28.21 -12.82 0.54
C LYS A 111 -29.35 -12.84 1.55
N THR A 112 -29.35 -11.91 2.52
CA THR A 112 -30.41 -11.80 3.54
C THR A 112 -31.80 -11.60 2.90
N SER A 113 -31.90 -10.72 1.90
CA SER A 113 -33.17 -10.52 1.17
C SER A 113 -33.64 -11.78 0.43
N ALA A 114 -32.70 -12.55 -0.16
CA ALA A 114 -33.04 -13.82 -0.80
C ALA A 114 -33.46 -14.90 0.22
N GLU A 115 -32.86 -14.92 1.41
CA GLU A 115 -33.24 -15.81 2.53
C GLU A 115 -34.64 -15.48 3.06
N GLU A 116 -34.96 -14.19 3.22
CA GLU A 116 -36.31 -13.74 3.59
C GLU A 116 -37.35 -14.17 2.54
N SER A 117 -37.04 -13.97 1.25
CA SER A 117 -37.91 -14.38 0.13
C SER A 117 -38.10 -15.90 0.05
N LEU A 118 -37.03 -16.66 0.32
CA LEU A 118 -37.08 -18.11 0.41
C LEU A 118 -38.02 -18.56 1.55
N ASN A 119 -37.91 -17.95 2.73
CA ASN A 119 -38.77 -18.24 3.87
C ASN A 119 -40.24 -17.93 3.58
N ALA A 120 -40.51 -16.79 2.94
CA ALA A 120 -41.87 -16.44 2.51
C ALA A 120 -42.43 -17.46 1.50
N SER A 121 -41.64 -17.89 0.53
CA SER A 121 -42.08 -18.90 -0.46
C SER A 121 -42.28 -20.27 0.17
N ASN A 122 -41.47 -20.67 1.15
CA ASN A 122 -41.70 -21.91 1.93
C ASN A 122 -43.02 -21.85 2.72
N ALA A 123 -43.31 -20.72 3.35
CA ALA A 123 -44.58 -20.52 4.05
C ALA A 123 -45.77 -20.59 3.09
N ALA A 124 -45.64 -20.02 1.89
CA ALA A 124 -46.67 -20.07 0.85
C ALA A 124 -46.92 -21.49 0.32
N VAL A 125 -45.86 -22.30 0.06
CA VAL A 125 -46.03 -23.72 -0.30
C VAL A 125 -46.80 -24.46 0.79
N LYS A 126 -46.37 -24.33 2.05
CA LYS A 126 -47.01 -25.04 3.17
C LYS A 126 -48.49 -24.66 3.33
N GLN A 127 -48.83 -23.40 3.03
CA GLN A 127 -50.23 -22.97 3.06
C GLN A 127 -51.02 -23.50 1.85
N ALA A 128 -50.45 -23.47 0.66
CA ALA A 128 -51.09 -23.99 -0.55
C ALA A 128 -51.31 -25.51 -0.48
N GLU A 129 -50.36 -26.27 0.09
CA GLU A 129 -50.51 -27.71 0.35
C GLU A 129 -51.67 -28.00 1.31
N ARG A 130 -51.78 -27.25 2.42
CA ARG A 130 -52.93 -27.38 3.34
C ARG A 130 -54.26 -27.05 2.68
N ASN A 131 -54.30 -26.02 1.84
CA ASN A 131 -55.50 -25.64 1.10
C ASN A 131 -55.86 -26.72 0.06
N GLN A 132 -54.86 -27.32 -0.59
CA GLN A 132 -55.04 -28.43 -1.51
C GLN A 132 -55.61 -29.66 -0.78
N GLU A 133 -55.02 -30.05 0.35
CA GLU A 133 -55.51 -31.18 1.18
C GLU A 133 -56.96 -30.96 1.64
N ALA A 134 -57.30 -29.73 2.05
CA ALA A 134 -58.67 -29.38 2.43
C ALA A 134 -59.65 -29.50 1.24
N ALA A 135 -59.26 -28.99 0.06
CA ALA A 135 -60.08 -29.06 -1.15
C ALA A 135 -60.23 -30.51 -1.67
N GLU A 136 -59.19 -31.33 -1.59
CA GLU A 136 -59.23 -32.75 -1.95
C GLU A 136 -60.14 -33.55 -0.99
N TYR A 137 -60.07 -33.31 0.31
CA TYR A 137 -60.97 -33.93 1.30
C TYR A 137 -62.44 -33.57 1.04
N GLU A 138 -62.73 -32.31 0.71
CA GLU A 138 -64.09 -31.89 0.40
C GLU A 138 -64.60 -32.44 -0.94
N LEU A 139 -63.71 -32.59 -1.92
CA LEU A 139 -64.00 -33.26 -3.19
C LEU A 139 -64.34 -34.73 -2.96
N GLU A 140 -63.52 -35.46 -2.19
CA GLU A 140 -63.72 -36.88 -1.86
C GLU A 140 -65.05 -37.09 -1.13
N LYS A 141 -65.32 -36.29 -0.09
CA LYS A 141 -66.60 -36.31 0.63
C LYS A 141 -67.80 -36.06 -0.29
N SER A 142 -67.67 -35.14 -1.24
CA SER A 142 -68.73 -34.83 -2.21
C SER A 142 -68.93 -35.95 -3.24
N GLU A 143 -67.85 -36.63 -3.66
CA GLU A 143 -67.90 -37.78 -4.57
C GLU A 143 -68.47 -39.04 -3.86
N GLU A 144 -68.15 -39.28 -2.59
CA GLU A 144 -68.75 -40.35 -1.77
C GLU A 144 -70.27 -40.16 -1.56
N LEU A 145 -70.71 -38.91 -1.36
CA LEU A 145 -72.13 -38.58 -1.28
C LEU A 145 -72.86 -38.81 -2.61
N LYS A 146 -72.17 -38.63 -3.75
CA LYS A 146 -72.70 -38.94 -5.10
C LYS A 146 -72.81 -40.45 -5.32
N THR A 147 -71.82 -41.25 -4.89
CA THR A 147 -71.75 -42.70 -5.15
C THR A 147 -72.59 -43.53 -4.17
N SER A 148 -72.76 -43.09 -2.92
CA SER A 148 -73.54 -43.82 -1.91
C SER A 148 -75.06 -43.66 -2.03
N GLY A 149 -75.56 -42.81 -2.93
CA GLY A 149 -77.00 -42.56 -3.12
C GLY A 149 -77.71 -41.90 -1.92
N LYS A 150 -76.98 -41.58 -0.83
CA LYS A 150 -77.49 -40.85 0.33
C LYS A 150 -77.49 -39.35 0.08
N LEU A 151 -78.27 -38.91 -0.90
CA LEU A 151 -78.64 -37.49 -1.04
C LEU A 151 -79.71 -37.14 0.00
N VAL A 152 -79.35 -37.25 1.28
CA VAL A 152 -80.12 -36.60 2.35
C VAL A 152 -79.52 -35.21 2.51
N ALA A 153 -80.40 -34.21 2.38
CA ALA A 153 -80.10 -32.80 2.51
C ALA A 153 -79.18 -32.51 3.71
N ILE A 154 -77.92 -32.15 3.44
CA ILE A 154 -77.05 -31.51 4.42
C ILE A 154 -76.83 -30.09 3.91
N ALA A 155 -77.53 -29.16 4.56
CA ALA A 155 -77.40 -27.73 4.37
C ALA A 155 -76.08 -27.24 4.99
N GLY A 156 -75.42 -26.32 4.28
CA GLY A 156 -74.51 -25.33 4.85
C GLY A 156 -73.14 -25.84 5.32
N ALA A 157 -72.20 -26.01 4.39
CA ALA A 157 -70.79 -25.86 4.70
C ALA A 157 -70.29 -24.58 4.01
N VAL A 158 -69.94 -23.57 4.81
CA VAL A 158 -69.33 -22.31 4.34
C VAL A 158 -67.82 -22.49 4.41
N ILE A 159 -67.15 -22.52 3.26
CA ILE A 159 -65.69 -22.44 3.20
C ILE A 159 -65.34 -20.96 3.36
N THR A 160 -64.70 -20.64 4.48
CA THR A 160 -64.19 -19.28 4.72
C THR A 160 -62.75 -19.24 4.19
N VAL A 161 -62.55 -18.65 3.01
CA VAL A 161 -61.21 -18.38 2.47
C VAL A 161 -60.57 -17.30 3.34
N VAL A 162 -59.61 -17.69 4.18
CA VAL A 162 -58.81 -16.74 4.97
C VAL A 162 -57.89 -15.97 4.01
N PRO A 163 -57.95 -14.62 4.00
CA PRO A 163 -57.16 -13.83 3.06
C PRO A 163 -55.74 -13.62 3.61
N VAL A 164 -54.71 -13.95 2.82
CA VAL A 164 -53.37 -13.37 3.04
C VAL A 164 -52.72 -12.98 1.71
N VAL A 165 -52.70 -11.65 1.52
CA VAL A 165 -51.75 -10.81 0.77
C VAL A 165 -51.26 -11.34 -0.58
N GLY A 166 -51.97 -10.92 -1.62
CA GLY A 166 -51.61 -11.05 -3.03
C GLY A 166 -52.88 -11.27 -3.84
N TRP A 167 -53.40 -10.21 -4.48
CA TRP A 167 -54.69 -10.23 -5.18
C TRP A 167 -54.87 -11.40 -6.16
N LEU A 168 -55.93 -12.18 -5.93
CA LEU A 168 -56.97 -12.56 -6.91
C LEU A 168 -58.18 -13.08 -6.10
N ALA A 169 -59.27 -12.33 -6.13
CA ALA A 169 -60.50 -12.65 -5.43
C ALA A 169 -61.27 -13.75 -6.17
N GLY A 170 -61.44 -14.92 -5.53
CA GLY A 170 -62.47 -15.89 -5.90
C GLY A 170 -63.75 -15.63 -5.10
N PRO A 171 -64.95 -15.73 -5.71
CA PRO A 171 -66.20 -15.43 -5.01
C PRO A 171 -66.56 -16.49 -3.96
N PRO A 172 -67.12 -16.11 -2.80
CA PRO A 172 -67.70 -17.07 -1.85
C PRO A 172 -68.93 -17.74 -2.48
N ILE A 173 -68.98 -19.08 -2.43
CA ILE A 173 -70.11 -19.85 -2.97
C ILE A 173 -71.17 -20.00 -1.88
N PHE A 174 -72.27 -19.26 -1.99
CA PHE A 174 -73.52 -19.52 -1.27
C PHE A 174 -74.43 -20.40 -2.12
N CYS A 175 -74.73 -21.61 -1.66
CA CYS A 175 -75.67 -22.52 -2.32
C CYS A 175 -77.05 -22.41 -1.67
N ASP A 176 -77.96 -21.66 -2.30
CA ASP A 176 -79.38 -21.68 -1.95
C ASP A 176 -80.06 -22.93 -2.54
N GLY A 177 -81.05 -23.49 -1.83
CA GLY A 177 -81.67 -24.79 -2.13
C GLY A 177 -82.49 -24.82 -3.43
N ILE A 178 -82.74 -26.03 -3.95
CA ILE A 178 -83.57 -26.40 -5.13
C ILE A 178 -82.73 -26.59 -6.42
N ASN A 179 -82.85 -27.78 -7.03
CA ASN A 179 -82.03 -28.44 -8.08
C ASN A 179 -80.72 -29.11 -7.63
N THR A 180 -80.86 -30.30 -7.05
CA THR A 180 -79.84 -31.02 -6.26
C THR A 180 -78.85 -31.90 -7.04
N ILE A 181 -79.02 -32.15 -8.34
CA ILE A 181 -78.05 -32.95 -9.13
C ILE A 181 -77.13 -32.05 -9.97
N VAL A 182 -77.68 -31.05 -10.66
CA VAL A 182 -76.88 -30.09 -11.47
C VAL A 182 -75.98 -29.21 -10.60
N LYS A 183 -76.42 -28.85 -9.39
CA LYS A 183 -75.61 -28.10 -8.42
C LYS A 183 -74.44 -28.92 -7.84
N ALA A 184 -74.63 -30.22 -7.64
CA ALA A 184 -73.59 -31.12 -7.13
C ALA A 184 -72.48 -31.38 -8.18
N GLU A 185 -72.84 -31.52 -9.46
CA GLU A 185 -71.85 -31.65 -10.54
C GLU A 185 -71.05 -30.37 -10.77
N TYR A 186 -71.71 -29.21 -10.69
CA TYR A 186 -71.03 -27.92 -10.75
C TYR A 186 -70.07 -27.72 -9.56
N ALA A 187 -70.47 -28.15 -8.35
CA ALA A 187 -69.62 -28.11 -7.16
C ALA A 187 -68.38 -29.02 -7.31
N ILE A 188 -68.53 -30.24 -7.86
CA ILE A 188 -67.40 -31.14 -8.14
C ILE A 188 -66.44 -30.55 -9.18
N VAL A 189 -66.96 -29.92 -10.24
CA VAL A 189 -66.14 -29.26 -11.27
C VAL A 189 -65.38 -28.07 -10.68
N ASN A 190 -66.02 -27.25 -9.84
CA ASN A 190 -65.36 -26.14 -9.16
C ASN A 190 -64.29 -26.61 -8.18
N ALA A 191 -64.57 -27.63 -7.36
CA ALA A 191 -63.60 -28.21 -6.45
C ALA A 191 -62.38 -28.78 -7.20
N LYS A 192 -62.58 -29.45 -8.36
CA LYS A 192 -61.49 -29.90 -9.24
C LYS A 192 -60.67 -28.73 -9.81
N ASN A 193 -61.31 -27.63 -10.15
CA ASN A 193 -60.61 -26.43 -10.61
C ASN A 193 -59.80 -25.78 -9.48
N GLU A 194 -60.33 -25.73 -8.25
CA GLU A 194 -59.61 -25.21 -7.08
C GLU A 194 -58.38 -26.06 -6.72
N VAL A 195 -58.50 -27.39 -6.72
CA VAL A 195 -57.35 -28.30 -6.53
C VAL A 195 -56.28 -28.02 -7.59
N LYS A 196 -56.67 -27.86 -8.86
CA LYS A 196 -55.74 -27.54 -9.95
C LYS A 196 -55.06 -26.17 -9.77
N GLU A 197 -55.79 -25.17 -9.29
CA GLU A 197 -55.26 -23.84 -8.97
C GLU A 197 -54.22 -23.93 -7.84
N TYR A 198 -54.53 -24.64 -6.74
CA TYR A 198 -53.59 -24.85 -5.64
C TYR A 198 -52.35 -25.64 -6.06
N MET A 199 -52.49 -26.69 -6.87
CA MET A 199 -51.34 -27.40 -7.44
C MET A 199 -50.45 -26.47 -8.28
N SER A 200 -51.05 -25.55 -9.05
CA SER A 200 -50.30 -24.55 -9.82
C SER A 200 -49.53 -23.59 -8.90
N GLN A 201 -50.16 -23.15 -7.81
CA GLN A 201 -49.52 -22.31 -6.79
C GLN A 201 -48.38 -23.03 -6.07
N VAL A 202 -48.59 -24.27 -5.63
CA VAL A 202 -47.54 -25.12 -5.05
C VAL A 202 -46.36 -25.21 -6.02
N TRP A 203 -46.61 -25.57 -7.29
CA TRP A 203 -45.56 -25.67 -8.30
C TRP A 203 -44.80 -24.36 -8.48
N LYS A 204 -45.49 -23.22 -8.60
CA LYS A 204 -44.89 -21.89 -8.74
C LYS A 204 -44.01 -21.55 -7.54
N HIS A 205 -44.50 -21.75 -6.33
CA HIS A 205 -43.73 -21.47 -5.11
C HIS A 205 -42.55 -22.45 -4.92
N THR A 206 -42.69 -23.71 -5.34
CA THR A 206 -41.57 -24.67 -5.40
C THR A 206 -40.49 -24.22 -6.38
N GLN A 207 -40.85 -23.69 -7.57
CA GLN A 207 -39.87 -23.14 -8.50
C GLN A 207 -39.16 -21.92 -7.92
N ASN A 208 -39.89 -21.02 -7.26
CA ASN A 208 -39.31 -19.86 -6.56
C ASN A 208 -38.32 -20.29 -5.47
N ILE A 209 -38.64 -21.33 -4.69
CA ILE A 209 -37.71 -21.90 -3.69
C ILE A 209 -36.41 -22.36 -4.33
N LYS A 210 -36.49 -23.08 -5.47
CA LYS A 210 -35.30 -23.52 -6.21
C LYS A 210 -34.46 -22.33 -6.69
N ASP A 211 -35.10 -21.30 -7.23
CA ASP A 211 -34.43 -20.08 -7.68
C ASP A 211 -33.75 -19.34 -6.52
N TYR A 212 -34.46 -19.08 -5.41
CA TYR A 212 -33.89 -18.41 -4.25
C TYR A 212 -32.72 -19.20 -3.64
N ARG A 213 -32.83 -20.52 -3.52
CA ARG A 213 -31.70 -21.37 -3.08
C ARG A 213 -30.50 -21.25 -4.02
N SER A 214 -30.72 -21.23 -5.33
CA SER A 214 -29.65 -21.02 -6.32
C SER A 214 -29.00 -19.65 -6.15
N ARG A 215 -29.79 -18.58 -5.98
CA ARG A 215 -29.29 -17.22 -5.74
C ARG A 215 -28.47 -17.12 -4.45
N ILE A 216 -28.95 -17.70 -3.35
CA ILE A 216 -28.22 -17.72 -2.07
C ILE A 216 -26.87 -18.41 -2.25
N SER A 217 -26.85 -19.59 -2.90
CA SER A 217 -25.60 -20.33 -3.16
C SER A 217 -24.63 -19.53 -4.03
N LYS A 218 -25.10 -18.89 -5.11
CA LYS A 218 -24.26 -18.04 -5.97
C LYS A 218 -23.69 -16.85 -5.19
N THR A 219 -24.53 -16.12 -4.46
CA THR A 219 -24.10 -14.97 -3.64
C THR A 219 -23.12 -15.41 -2.56
N GLN A 220 -23.31 -16.57 -1.93
CA GLN A 220 -22.36 -17.11 -0.95
C GLN A 220 -20.98 -17.35 -1.58
N ASN A 221 -20.94 -17.96 -2.75
CA ASN A 221 -19.68 -18.18 -3.47
C ASN A 221 -19.01 -16.86 -3.89
N GLU A 222 -19.79 -15.84 -4.26
CA GLU A 222 -19.28 -14.49 -4.57
C GLU A 222 -18.70 -13.80 -3.31
N ILE A 223 -19.35 -13.93 -2.16
CA ILE A 223 -18.84 -13.43 -0.88
C ILE A 223 -17.49 -14.08 -0.56
N GLU A 224 -17.39 -15.41 -0.67
CA GLU A 224 -16.15 -16.14 -0.38
C GLU A 224 -14.99 -15.72 -1.29
N ARG A 225 -15.23 -15.64 -2.60
CA ARG A 225 -14.22 -15.13 -3.55
C ARG A 225 -13.82 -13.69 -3.24
N THR A 226 -14.79 -12.82 -2.94
CA THR A 226 -14.50 -11.41 -2.65
C THR A 226 -13.69 -11.28 -1.37
N ASN A 227 -14.00 -12.07 -0.33
CA ASN A 227 -13.23 -12.14 0.91
C ASN A 227 -11.79 -12.60 0.68
N GLN A 228 -11.57 -13.62 -0.17
CA GLN A 228 -10.21 -14.04 -0.55
C GLN A 228 -9.45 -12.89 -1.22
N THR A 229 -10.08 -12.18 -2.17
CA THR A 229 -9.43 -11.02 -2.79
C THR A 229 -9.18 -9.88 -1.80
N LEU A 230 -10.07 -9.65 -0.83
CA LEU A 230 -9.89 -8.64 0.21
C LEU A 230 -8.71 -8.98 1.12
N SER A 231 -8.54 -10.26 1.45
CA SER A 231 -7.37 -10.72 2.22
C SER A 231 -6.07 -10.49 1.45
N ASN A 232 -6.04 -10.77 0.15
CA ASN A 232 -4.87 -10.48 -0.69
C ASN A 232 -4.56 -8.98 -0.75
N VAL A 233 -5.59 -8.14 -0.91
CA VAL A 233 -5.45 -6.67 -0.88
C VAL A 233 -4.90 -6.19 0.46
N GLN A 234 -5.36 -6.77 1.57
CA GLN A 234 -4.85 -6.46 2.91
C GLN A 234 -3.36 -6.79 3.05
N SER A 235 -2.94 -7.98 2.60
CA SER A 235 -1.52 -8.36 2.58
C SER A 235 -0.68 -7.43 1.70
N ASN A 236 -1.22 -6.99 0.55
CA ASN A 236 -0.55 -6.00 -0.31
C ASN A 236 -0.37 -4.65 0.39
N ILE A 237 -1.35 -4.19 1.18
CA ILE A 237 -1.24 -2.95 1.97
C ILE A 237 -0.12 -3.06 3.00
N GLU A 238 -0.06 -4.17 3.73
CA GLU A 238 0.96 -4.42 4.76
C GLU A 238 2.35 -4.46 4.13
N TRP A 239 2.49 -5.17 3.01
CA TRP A 239 3.73 -5.20 2.25
C TRP A 239 4.15 -3.81 1.75
N LEU A 240 3.23 -3.02 1.19
CA LEU A 240 3.50 -1.64 0.76
C LEU A 240 3.90 -0.74 1.93
N GLN A 241 3.29 -0.90 3.10
CA GLN A 241 3.63 -0.14 4.30
C GLN A 241 5.06 -0.44 4.76
N GLN A 242 5.43 -1.72 4.86
CA GLN A 242 6.80 -2.12 5.20
C GLN A 242 7.81 -1.55 4.20
N ARG A 243 7.49 -1.61 2.91
CA ARG A 243 8.36 -1.08 1.85
C ARG A 243 8.51 0.45 1.91
N LEU A 244 7.44 1.18 2.21
CA LEU A 244 7.49 2.64 2.39
C LEU A 244 8.36 3.05 3.58
N VAL A 245 8.29 2.32 4.69
CA VAL A 245 9.15 2.55 5.86
C VAL A 245 10.61 2.31 5.50
N ALA A 246 10.92 1.14 4.91
CA ALA A 246 12.29 0.80 4.53
C ALA A 246 12.91 1.81 3.54
N ILE A 247 12.16 2.21 2.50
CA ILE A 247 12.65 3.21 1.55
C ILE A 247 12.76 4.60 2.18
N GLY A 248 11.86 4.95 3.11
CA GLY A 248 11.92 6.20 3.86
C GLY A 248 13.21 6.31 4.69
N GLU A 249 13.62 5.24 5.37
CA GLU A 249 14.87 5.17 6.12
C GLU A 249 16.09 5.33 5.20
N ILE A 250 16.12 4.59 4.07
CA ILE A 250 17.19 4.71 3.07
C ILE A 250 17.25 6.14 2.55
N GLN A 251 16.12 6.71 2.14
CA GLN A 251 16.04 8.08 1.65
C GLN A 251 16.54 9.10 2.68
N HIS A 252 16.18 8.94 3.96
CA HIS A 252 16.68 9.79 5.02
C HIS A 252 18.21 9.75 5.11
N ASN A 253 18.81 8.56 5.04
CA ASN A 253 20.26 8.39 5.03
C ASN A 253 20.93 9.04 3.82
N PHE A 254 20.33 8.93 2.62
CA PHE A 254 20.80 9.62 1.42
C PHE A 254 20.71 11.14 1.55
N ARG A 255 19.62 11.70 2.09
CA ARG A 255 19.51 13.14 2.33
C ARG A 255 20.61 13.64 3.26
N ARG A 256 20.88 12.90 4.35
CA ARG A 256 22.00 13.21 5.25
C ARG A 256 23.35 13.13 4.55
N ALA A 257 23.57 12.11 3.71
CA ALA A 257 24.81 11.96 2.96
C ALA A 257 25.03 13.12 1.99
N VAL A 258 24.01 13.48 1.20
CA VAL A 258 24.04 14.66 0.30
C VAL A 258 24.35 15.93 1.09
N TYR A 259 23.69 16.15 2.23
CA TYR A 259 23.92 17.32 3.07
C TYR A 259 25.37 17.43 3.54
N HIS A 260 25.94 16.34 4.06
CA HIS A 260 27.31 16.35 4.58
C HIS A 260 28.36 16.50 3.46
N VAL A 261 28.18 15.83 2.32
CA VAL A 261 29.08 15.98 1.16
C VAL A 261 28.99 17.38 0.56
N ASN A 262 27.79 17.96 0.47
CA ASN A 262 27.61 19.35 0.02
C ASN A 262 28.33 20.36 0.93
N ILE A 263 28.28 20.18 2.26
CA ILE A 263 29.05 21.02 3.19
C ILE A 263 30.55 20.89 2.93
N LEU A 264 31.05 19.66 2.80
CA LEU A 264 32.47 19.41 2.56
C LEU A 264 32.93 20.01 1.22
N SER A 265 32.18 19.72 0.15
CA SER A 265 32.36 20.29 -1.20
C SER A 265 32.43 21.81 -1.16
N GLY A 266 31.47 22.46 -0.48
CA GLY A 266 31.46 23.91 -0.30
C GLY A 266 32.71 24.46 0.41
N ARG A 267 33.18 23.78 1.47
CA ARG A 267 34.40 24.19 2.19
C ARG A 267 35.66 24.02 1.36
N VAL A 268 35.76 22.95 0.58
CA VAL A 268 36.89 22.73 -0.34
C VAL A 268 36.89 23.75 -1.49
N ASN A 269 35.73 24.14 -1.99
CA ASN A 269 35.62 25.21 -2.99
C ASN A 269 36.07 26.58 -2.44
N VAL A 270 35.73 26.87 -1.17
CA VAL A 270 36.25 28.08 -0.49
C VAL A 270 37.78 28.00 -0.37
N LEU A 271 38.33 26.83 -0.03
CA LEU A 271 39.77 26.60 0.03
C LEU A 271 40.44 26.81 -1.33
N GLU A 272 39.87 26.28 -2.41
CA GLU A 272 40.33 26.49 -3.78
C GLU A 272 40.35 27.98 -4.14
N SER A 273 39.26 28.69 -3.83
CA SER A 273 39.14 30.13 -4.10
C SER A 273 40.21 30.95 -3.36
N HIS A 274 40.50 30.61 -2.09
CA HIS A 274 41.51 31.29 -1.29
C HIS A 274 42.95 30.96 -1.67
N THR A 275 43.18 29.86 -2.39
CA THR A 275 44.51 29.40 -2.84
C THR A 275 44.75 29.65 -4.33
N GLY A 276 43.88 30.42 -4.98
CA GLY A 276 43.87 30.61 -6.43
C GLY A 276 45.12 31.27 -7.01
N GLY A 277 45.68 32.26 -6.30
CA GLY A 277 46.86 33.03 -6.71
C GLY A 277 48.06 32.98 -5.74
N CYS A 278 47.80 32.79 -4.45
CA CYS A 278 48.80 32.71 -3.37
C CYS A 278 48.20 31.93 -2.18
N ILE A 279 49.05 31.49 -1.24
CA ILE A 279 48.63 30.73 -0.05
C ILE A 279 48.84 31.61 1.18
N TYR A 280 47.77 32.18 1.72
CA TYR A 280 47.78 32.85 3.01
C TYR A 280 47.60 31.82 4.13
N TRP A 281 48.65 31.60 4.91
CA TRP A 281 48.74 30.49 5.87
C TRP A 281 47.61 30.47 6.91
N GLU A 282 47.36 31.59 7.59
CA GLU A 282 46.35 31.66 8.65
C GLU A 282 44.90 31.44 8.13
N PRO A 283 44.43 32.13 7.08
CA PRO A 283 43.15 31.83 6.45
C PRO A 283 43.02 30.38 5.95
N VAL A 284 44.08 29.84 5.35
CA VAL A 284 44.10 28.48 4.79
C VAL A 284 43.98 27.43 5.90
N ILE A 285 44.71 27.57 7.01
CA ILE A 285 44.59 26.66 8.15
C ILE A 285 43.19 26.67 8.74
N LYS A 286 42.57 27.85 8.87
CA LYS A 286 41.20 27.95 9.38
C LYS A 286 40.22 27.18 8.50
N ILE A 287 40.31 27.35 7.18
CA ILE A 287 39.46 26.62 6.23
C ILE A 287 39.76 25.11 6.29
N ILE A 288 41.02 24.70 6.42
CA ILE A 288 41.42 23.29 6.57
C ILE A 288 40.83 22.65 7.84
N GLN A 289 40.77 23.38 8.96
CA GLN A 289 40.10 22.91 10.18
C GLN A 289 38.60 22.72 9.96
N GLU A 290 37.96 23.65 9.27
CA GLU A 290 36.56 23.50 8.86
C GLU A 290 36.38 22.27 7.96
N VAL A 291 37.26 22.05 6.99
CA VAL A 291 37.26 20.85 6.14
C VAL A 291 37.38 19.57 6.99
N GLY A 292 38.34 19.51 7.92
CA GLY A 292 38.52 18.36 8.84
C GLY A 292 37.27 18.06 9.66
N ASN A 293 36.63 19.09 10.23
CA ASN A 293 35.38 18.92 10.98
C ASN A 293 34.21 18.40 10.11
N ALA A 294 34.13 18.83 8.86
CA ALA A 294 33.12 18.31 7.91
C ALA A 294 33.38 16.83 7.57
N VAL A 295 34.65 16.45 7.39
CA VAL A 295 35.05 15.06 7.14
C VAL A 295 34.71 14.15 8.33
N ILE A 296 34.96 14.58 9.58
CA ILE A 296 34.56 13.82 10.78
C ILE A 296 33.04 13.62 10.82
N THR A 297 32.27 14.63 10.42
CA THR A 297 30.80 14.54 10.39
C THR A 297 30.32 13.50 9.36
N ILE A 298 31.03 13.36 8.24
CA ILE A 298 30.77 12.34 7.22
C ILE A 298 31.02 10.93 7.76
N ALA A 299 32.03 10.72 8.59
CA ALA A 299 32.33 9.43 9.23
C ALA A 299 31.14 8.85 10.01
N ASN A 300 30.34 9.73 10.60
CA ASN A 300 29.17 9.37 11.39
C ASN A 300 27.94 9.04 10.53
N ASN A 301 28.05 9.13 9.21
CA ASN A 301 26.99 8.74 8.28
C ASN A 301 27.14 7.28 7.88
N GLN A 302 26.15 6.45 8.25
CA GLN A 302 26.14 5.01 7.98
C GLN A 302 26.23 4.65 6.49
N LEU A 303 25.75 5.52 5.60
CA LEU A 303 25.79 5.31 4.16
C LEU A 303 27.18 5.52 3.56
N LEU A 304 27.97 6.41 4.17
CA LEU A 304 29.27 6.87 3.67
C LEU A 304 30.46 6.24 4.41
N ASN A 305 30.22 5.64 5.57
CA ASN A 305 31.25 5.01 6.39
C ASN A 305 31.72 3.67 5.79
N GLY A 306 32.63 3.76 4.82
CA GLY A 306 33.33 2.59 4.26
C GLY A 306 34.49 2.13 5.15
N GLN A 307 34.95 0.90 4.94
CA GLN A 307 35.97 0.23 5.77
C GLN A 307 37.28 1.03 5.96
N ASN A 308 37.66 1.85 4.97
CA ASN A 308 38.88 2.66 4.97
C ASN A 308 38.67 4.11 5.44
N VAL A 309 37.42 4.57 5.58
CA VAL A 309 37.12 5.97 5.92
C VAL A 309 37.69 6.35 7.29
N PRO A 310 37.54 5.57 8.38
CA PRO A 310 38.08 5.95 9.69
C PRO A 310 39.59 6.16 9.69
N ALA A 311 40.35 5.31 8.98
CA ALA A 311 41.80 5.44 8.88
C ALA A 311 42.20 6.74 8.17
N LEU A 312 41.54 7.07 7.05
CA LEU A 312 41.78 8.31 6.30
C LEU A 312 41.48 9.56 7.14
N ILE A 313 40.41 9.50 7.93
CA ILE A 313 40.01 10.61 8.81
C ILE A 313 41.03 10.83 9.92
N ASN A 314 41.58 9.75 10.49
CA ASN A 314 42.63 9.84 11.49
C ASN A 314 43.89 10.48 10.91
N THR A 315 44.34 10.02 9.73
CA THR A 315 45.51 10.60 9.04
C THR A 315 45.30 12.08 8.73
N LEU A 316 44.14 12.45 8.18
CA LEU A 316 43.83 13.86 7.91
C LEU A 316 43.82 14.68 9.21
N SER A 317 43.21 14.18 10.28
CA SER A 317 43.14 14.88 11.57
C SER A 317 44.51 15.08 12.21
N GLU A 318 45.41 14.11 12.09
CA GLU A 318 46.80 14.21 12.52
C GLU A 318 47.55 15.28 11.73
N ASN A 319 47.40 15.30 10.40
CA ASN A 319 48.02 16.29 9.53
C ASN A 319 47.53 17.71 9.85
N ILE A 320 46.23 17.90 10.04
CA ILE A 320 45.64 19.18 10.44
C ILE A 320 46.18 19.65 11.80
N ARG A 321 46.33 18.72 12.75
CA ARG A 321 46.89 19.02 14.08
C ARG A 321 48.36 19.46 13.97
N GLY A 322 49.14 18.79 13.13
CA GLY A 322 50.54 19.16 12.84
C GLY A 322 50.66 20.55 12.24
N LEU A 323 49.84 20.86 11.21
CA LEU A 323 49.80 22.20 10.60
C LEU A 323 49.44 23.29 11.62
N LYS A 324 48.48 23.02 12.50
CA LYS A 324 48.08 23.97 13.55
C LYS A 324 49.23 24.27 14.51
N ALA A 325 50.00 23.24 14.89
CA ALA A 325 51.11 23.39 15.84
C ALA A 325 52.21 24.31 15.29
N LEU A 326 52.53 24.20 13.99
CA LEU A 326 53.52 25.05 13.32
C LEU A 326 53.19 26.55 13.40
N CYS A 327 51.90 26.91 13.35
CA CYS A 327 51.48 28.31 13.47
C CYS A 327 51.44 28.85 14.90
N THR A 328 51.69 28.01 15.90
CA THR A 328 51.64 28.40 17.32
C THR A 328 53.01 28.40 18.01
N THR A 329 54.07 27.95 17.32
CA THR A 329 55.44 27.93 17.86
C THR A 329 56.11 29.32 17.82
N PRO A 330 56.64 29.84 18.95
CA PRO A 330 57.26 31.18 19.02
C PRO A 330 58.61 31.35 18.30
N ASP A 331 59.28 30.26 17.89
CA ASP A 331 60.70 30.27 17.50
C ASP A 331 60.98 30.36 15.99
N HIS A 332 60.03 30.86 15.20
CA HIS A 332 60.30 31.28 13.82
C HIS A 332 60.11 32.79 13.64
N PRO A 333 61.15 33.60 13.95
CA PRO A 333 61.11 35.05 13.74
C PRO A 333 61.02 35.47 12.26
N GLU A 334 61.00 34.52 11.31
CA GLU A 334 60.75 34.77 9.89
C GLU A 334 59.26 34.74 9.50
N TYR A 335 58.35 34.35 10.40
CA TYR A 335 56.95 34.01 10.04
C TYR A 335 55.88 34.87 10.73
N VAL A 336 56.24 36.01 11.33
CA VAL A 336 55.30 36.85 12.10
C VAL A 336 54.88 38.14 11.37
N GLY A 337 55.39 38.42 10.17
CA GLY A 337 55.06 39.67 9.47
C GLY A 337 55.25 39.73 7.97
N TYR A 338 55.61 38.65 7.30
CA TYR A 338 55.70 38.58 5.84
C TYR A 338 55.04 37.26 5.39
N TYR A 339 54.43 37.26 4.19
CA TYR A 339 53.56 36.24 3.54
C TYR A 339 52.04 36.46 3.66
#